data_AF-A0A350RFB7-F1
#
_entry.id   AF-A0A350RFB7-F1
#
_cell.length_a   1.000
_cell.length_b   1.000
_cell.length_c   1.000
_cell.angle_alpha   90.00
_cell.angle_beta   90.00
_cell.angle_gamma   90.00
#
_symmetry.space_group_name_H-M   'P 1'
#
loop_
_entity.id
_entity.type
_entity.pdbx_description
1 polymer ?
#
loop_
_entity_poly.entity_id
_entity_poly.type
_entity_poly.pdbx_seq_one_letter_code
_entity_poly.pdbx_strand_id
1 'polypeptide(L)'
;MSLTKTLRFIERGHVSSFWTPSGEHEVPGDAGETGNAEQVFEHAEAAQVDPETAAAMEQQLREAQEQLLSVPAGQIVANHVIGLFELAALHLRIDPPNLEEARLPIDAMGILVEQLGDQLPEHQTLSAALHQIRLAFVEVQNQPEEDD
;
A
#
# COMPACT_ATOMS: atom_id res chain seq x y z
N MET A 1 24.93 15.35 30.96
CA MET A 1 23.71 14.53 31.12
C MET A 1 23.60 13.65 29.88
N SER A 2 23.53 12.34 30.13
CA SER A 2 23.78 11.26 29.18
C SER A 2 22.48 10.71 28.57
N LEU A 3 22.61 10.23 27.33
CA LEU A 3 21.94 9.07 26.70
C LEU A 3 20.47 9.17 26.23
N THR A 4 20.34 9.15 24.90
CA THR A 4 19.74 8.06 24.10
C THR A 4 18.39 7.49 24.54
N LYS A 5 17.36 7.72 23.71
CA LYS A 5 16.25 6.78 23.52
C LYS A 5 15.65 6.99 22.11
N THR A 6 16.18 6.31 21.10
CA THR A 6 15.76 4.97 20.63
C THR A 6 14.51 5.03 19.76
N LEU A 7 14.78 5.13 18.44
CA LEU A 7 14.30 4.22 17.40
C LEU A 7 13.30 3.16 17.91
N ARG A 8 12.01 3.39 17.70
CA ARG A 8 10.97 2.34 17.69
C ARG A 8 9.86 2.76 16.74
N PHE A 9 10.01 2.43 15.47
CA PHE A 9 8.88 2.35 14.53
C PHE A 9 8.81 0.96 13.87
N ILE A 10 9.32 -0.06 14.56
CA ILE A 10 9.10 -1.47 14.22
C ILE A 10 8.93 -2.20 15.55
N GLU A 11 7.69 -2.33 16.02
CA GLU A 11 7.27 -3.44 16.90
C GLU A 11 5.74 -3.46 17.07
N ARG A 12 5.17 -4.63 16.71
CA ARG A 12 3.78 -5.13 16.88
C ARG A 12 2.81 -4.81 15.75
N GLY A 13 2.28 -5.90 15.16
CA GLY A 13 1.37 -5.92 14.01
C GLY A 13 -0.01 -5.32 14.26
N HIS A 14 -0.80 -5.34 13.18
CA HIS A 14 -1.96 -4.50 12.80
C HIS A 14 -1.52 -3.32 11.91
N VAL A 15 -2.12 -2.98 10.76
CA VAL A 15 -3.37 -3.38 10.09
C VAL A 15 -3.28 -2.89 8.64
N SER A 16 -3.86 -3.63 7.68
CA SER A 16 -4.04 -3.14 6.31
C SER A 16 -4.91 -1.87 6.35
N SER A 17 -4.33 -0.70 6.10
CA SER A 17 -5.07 0.56 5.98
C SER A 17 -5.58 0.67 4.56
N PHE A 18 -6.90 0.78 4.39
CA PHE A 18 -7.48 1.07 3.07
C PHE A 18 -7.51 2.58 2.90
N TRP A 19 -6.82 3.08 1.90
CA TRP A 19 -6.88 4.50 1.56
C TRP A 19 -8.28 4.85 1.04
N THR A 20 -8.93 5.82 1.68
CA THR A 20 -10.07 6.55 1.13
C THR A 20 -9.65 7.98 0.84
N PRO A 21 -10.24 8.69 -0.14
CA PRO A 21 -9.90 10.10 -0.39
C PRO A 21 -10.03 11.04 0.83
N SER A 22 -10.75 10.61 1.88
CA SER A 22 -10.90 11.35 3.15
C SER A 22 -9.84 11.01 4.21
N GLY A 23 -8.93 10.05 3.96
CA GLY A 23 -7.88 9.62 4.89
C GLY A 23 -7.70 8.10 4.94
N GLU A 24 -6.68 7.67 5.71
CA GLU A 24 -6.40 6.27 6.04
C GLU A 24 -7.50 5.69 6.93
N HIS A 25 -8.15 4.62 6.47
CA HIS A 25 -9.15 3.92 7.26
C HIS A 25 -8.60 2.55 7.70
N GLU A 26 -8.47 2.35 9.02
CA GLU A 26 -8.07 1.05 9.55
C GLU A 26 -9.16 0.00 9.29
N VAL A 27 -8.74 -1.15 8.78
CA VAL A 27 -9.59 -2.35 8.73
C VAL A 27 -9.54 -3.00 10.12
N PRO A 28 -10.69 -3.29 10.77
CA PRO A 28 -10.71 -3.98 12.06
C PRO A 28 -9.96 -5.31 11.96
N GLY A 29 -8.87 -5.44 12.72
CA GLY A 29 -8.17 -6.71 12.88
C GLY A 29 -9.01 -7.65 13.72
N ASP A 30 -9.34 -8.81 13.18
CA ASP A 30 -10.10 -9.86 13.87
C ASP A 30 -9.28 -10.40 15.05
N ALA A 31 -9.50 -9.81 16.23
CA ALA A 31 -9.05 -10.37 17.49
C ALA A 31 -10.12 -11.36 18.00
N GLY A 32 -10.16 -12.51 17.35
CA GLY A 32 -10.58 -13.78 17.94
C GLY A 32 -12.05 -14.14 17.78
N GLU A 33 -12.37 -14.79 16.66
CA GLU A 33 -13.32 -15.90 16.65
C GLU A 33 -12.85 -16.99 15.68
N THR A 34 -12.09 -17.96 16.21
CA THR A 34 -11.97 -19.28 15.57
C THR A 34 -13.35 -19.96 15.63
N GLY A 35 -14.20 -19.62 14.66
CA GLY A 35 -15.58 -20.07 14.57
C GLY A 35 -16.01 -20.17 13.11
N ASN A 36 -15.61 -21.27 12.46
CA ASN A 36 -16.25 -21.83 11.28
C ASN A 36 -16.30 -20.94 10.00
N ALA A 37 -15.16 -20.84 9.32
CA ALA A 37 -15.06 -20.25 7.97
C ALA A 37 -15.92 -20.97 6.90
N GLU A 38 -16.42 -22.19 7.16
CA GLU A 38 -17.34 -22.91 6.28
C GLU A 38 -18.80 -22.46 6.40
N GLN A 39 -19.18 -21.72 7.46
CA GLN A 39 -20.55 -21.22 7.62
C GLN A 39 -20.80 -19.84 6.98
N VAL A 40 -19.74 -19.08 6.69
CA VAL A 40 -19.82 -17.72 6.13
C VAL A 40 -20.16 -17.75 4.62
N PHE A 41 -19.73 -18.79 3.90
CA PHE A 41 -19.99 -18.94 2.47
C PHE A 41 -21.36 -19.56 2.15
N GLU A 42 -21.97 -20.35 3.05
CA GLU A 42 -23.31 -20.91 2.83
C GLU A 42 -24.46 -19.92 3.10
N HIS A 43 -24.23 -18.86 3.89
CA HIS A 43 -25.27 -17.85 4.18
C HIS A 43 -25.27 -16.65 3.22
N ALA A 44 -24.26 -16.52 2.35
CA ALA A 44 -24.16 -15.43 1.40
C ALA A 44 -25.06 -15.60 0.16
N GLU A 45 -25.55 -16.81 -0.12
CA GLU A 45 -26.29 -17.11 -1.36
C GLU A 45 -27.82 -16.92 -1.28
N ALA A 46 -28.37 -16.49 -0.15
CA ALA A 46 -29.83 -16.25 -0.04
C ALA A 46 -30.25 -15.08 0.87
N ALA A 47 -29.35 -14.13 1.17
CA ALA A 47 -29.79 -12.87 1.73
C ALA A 47 -30.40 -12.03 0.60
N GLN A 48 -31.73 -12.10 0.43
CA GLN A 48 -32.48 -11.11 -0.33
C GLN A 48 -32.19 -9.76 0.32
N VAL A 49 -31.26 -8.98 -0.25
CA VAL A 49 -30.96 -7.63 0.20
C VAL A 49 -32.27 -6.85 0.11
N ASP A 50 -32.78 -6.41 1.25
CA ASP A 50 -34.01 -5.63 1.28
C ASP A 50 -33.84 -4.39 0.37
N PRO A 51 -34.86 -4.01 -0.42
CA PRO A 51 -34.76 -2.91 -1.37
C PRO A 51 -34.28 -1.59 -0.75
N GLU A 52 -34.55 -1.33 0.54
CA GLU A 52 -34.04 -0.14 1.24
C GLU A 52 -32.52 -0.23 1.46
N THR A 53 -32.03 -1.42 1.82
CA THR A 53 -30.59 -1.69 1.98
C THR A 53 -29.85 -1.60 0.64
N ALA A 54 -30.45 -2.11 -0.44
CA ALA A 54 -29.87 -2.03 -1.78
C ALA A 54 -29.75 -0.57 -2.25
N ALA A 55 -30.79 0.24 -2.04
CA ALA A 55 -30.79 1.66 -2.40
C ALA A 55 -29.76 2.46 -1.57
N ALA A 56 -29.60 2.16 -0.28
CA ALA A 56 -28.59 2.78 0.56
C ALA A 56 -27.16 2.46 0.07
N MET A 57 -26.90 1.19 -0.29
CA MET A 57 -25.61 0.76 -0.81
C MET A 57 -25.28 1.42 -2.16
N GLU A 58 -26.26 1.54 -3.06
CA GLU A 58 -26.09 2.28 -4.32
C GLU A 58 -25.76 3.77 -4.09
N GLN A 59 -26.43 4.40 -3.13
CA GLN A 59 -26.17 5.80 -2.78
C GLN A 59 -24.74 5.98 -2.24
N GLN A 60 -24.28 5.08 -1.37
CA GLN A 60 -22.90 5.09 -0.86
C GLN A 60 -21.87 4.91 -1.98
N LEU A 61 -22.10 4.00 -2.93
CA LEU A 61 -21.22 3.81 -4.08
C LEU A 61 -21.18 5.05 -4.98
N ARG A 62 -22.31 5.76 -5.14
CA ARG A 62 -22.36 7.01 -5.90
C ARG A 62 -21.56 8.11 -5.22
N GLU A 63 -21.76 8.29 -3.92
CA GLU A 63 -21.03 9.29 -3.13
C GLU A 63 -19.52 9.02 -3.14
N ALA A 64 -19.10 7.75 -3.02
CA ALA A 64 -17.69 7.37 -3.13
C ALA A 64 -17.11 7.68 -4.52
N GLN A 65 -17.86 7.43 -5.60
CA GLN A 65 -17.43 7.78 -6.96
C GLN A 65 -17.30 9.29 -7.16
N GLU A 66 -18.26 10.08 -6.67
CA GLU A 66 -18.22 11.54 -6.73
C GLU A 66 -17.00 12.11 -5.99
N GLN A 67 -16.69 11.54 -4.82
CA GLN A 67 -15.50 11.89 -4.06
C GLN A 67 -14.22 11.55 -4.82
N LEU A 68 -14.12 10.39 -5.46
CA LEU A 68 -12.96 10.02 -6.28
C LEU A 68 -12.76 10.97 -7.46
N LEU A 69 -13.85 11.38 -8.12
CA LEU A 69 -13.80 12.33 -9.24
C LEU A 69 -13.44 13.76 -8.78
N SER A 70 -13.60 14.08 -7.50
CA SER A 70 -13.20 15.39 -6.95
C SER A 70 -11.68 15.56 -6.80
N VAL A 71 -10.94 14.45 -6.75
CA VAL A 71 -9.48 14.45 -6.60
C VAL A 71 -8.81 14.45 -7.98
N PRO A 72 -7.83 15.34 -8.24
CA PRO A 72 -7.07 15.30 -9.49
C PRO A 72 -6.41 13.94 -9.70
N ALA A 73 -6.59 13.34 -10.88
CA ALA A 73 -6.05 12.02 -11.19
C ALA A 73 -4.53 11.90 -10.95
N GLY A 74 -3.77 12.96 -11.24
CA GLY A 74 -2.33 13.00 -10.97
C GLY A 74 -1.97 12.79 -9.50
N GLN A 75 -2.80 13.27 -8.56
CA GLN A 75 -2.59 13.06 -7.12
C GLN A 75 -2.79 11.59 -6.73
N ILE A 76 -3.80 10.95 -7.31
CA ILE A 76 -4.08 9.52 -7.09
C ILE A 76 -2.94 8.67 -7.66
N VAL A 77 -2.50 8.96 -8.89
CA VAL A 77 -1.38 8.26 -9.53
C VAL A 77 -0.09 8.46 -8.73
N ALA A 78 0.23 9.67 -8.27
CA ALA A 78 1.39 9.92 -7.44
C ALA A 78 1.35 9.14 -6.11
N ASN A 79 0.17 9.01 -5.50
CA ASN A 79 -0.01 8.16 -4.32
C ASN A 79 0.28 6.68 -4.62
N HIS A 80 -0.15 6.18 -5.78
CA HIS A 80 0.20 4.82 -6.20
C HIS A 80 1.70 4.64 -6.46
N VAL A 81 2.39 5.66 -6.98
CA VAL A 81 3.86 5.65 -7.11
C VAL A 81 4.53 5.52 -5.73
N ILE A 82 4.01 6.19 -4.71
CA ILE A 82 4.49 6.04 -3.32
C ILE A 82 4.25 4.59 -2.83
N GLY A 83 3.08 4.02 -3.07
CA GLY A 83 2.80 2.63 -2.72
C GLY A 83 3.74 1.61 -3.38
N LEU A 84 4.15 1.85 -4.64
CA LEU A 84 5.17 1.04 -5.32
C LEU A 84 6.54 1.17 -4.63
N PHE A 85 6.93 2.38 -4.24
CA PHE A 85 8.16 2.60 -3.48
C PHE A 85 8.15 1.83 -2.15
N GLU A 86 7.05 1.89 -1.40
CA GLU A 86 6.91 1.19 -0.12
C GLU A 86 6.97 -0.33 -0.29
N LEU A 87 6.29 -0.86 -1.32
CA LEU A 87 6.32 -2.29 -1.63
C LEU A 87 7.74 -2.76 -1.97
N ALA A 88 8.46 -2.01 -2.81
CA ALA A 88 9.87 -2.29 -3.10
C ALA A 88 10.73 -2.27 -1.83
N ALA A 89 10.56 -1.24 -1.00
CA ALA A 89 11.31 -1.09 0.25
C ALA A 89 11.02 -2.22 1.25
N LEU A 90 9.78 -2.73 1.30
CA LEU A 90 9.42 -3.87 2.13
C LEU A 90 10.20 -5.12 1.70
N HIS A 91 10.20 -5.45 0.42
CA HIS A 91 10.92 -6.62 -0.12
C HIS A 91 12.45 -6.53 0.02
N LEU A 92 13.01 -5.32 0.04
CA LEU A 92 14.44 -5.12 0.32
C LEU A 92 14.80 -5.23 1.81
N ARG A 93 13.84 -5.08 2.72
CA ARG A 93 14.07 -5.05 4.18
C ARG A 93 13.77 -6.37 4.89
N ILE A 94 13.02 -7.27 4.26
CA ILE A 94 12.83 -8.62 4.80
C ILE A 94 14.16 -9.38 4.81
N ASP A 95 14.27 -10.39 5.67
CA ASP A 95 15.49 -11.18 5.86
C ASP A 95 15.18 -12.68 5.61
N PRO A 96 15.75 -13.29 4.56
CA PRO A 96 16.64 -12.68 3.56
C PRO A 96 15.90 -11.71 2.61
N PRO A 97 16.59 -10.68 2.07
CA PRO A 97 15.99 -9.76 1.11
C PRO A 97 15.50 -10.46 -0.15
N ASN A 98 14.31 -10.08 -0.63
CA ASN A 98 13.76 -10.62 -1.87
C ASN A 98 13.95 -9.65 -3.04
N LEU A 99 15.07 -9.79 -3.73
CA LEU A 99 15.42 -8.95 -4.90
C LEU A 99 14.50 -9.20 -6.10
N GLU A 100 13.94 -10.40 -6.25
CA GLU A 100 13.03 -10.69 -7.37
C GLU A 100 11.73 -9.90 -7.23
N GLU A 101 11.11 -9.97 -6.05
CA GLU A 101 9.87 -9.24 -5.76
C GLU A 101 10.08 -7.74 -5.62
N ALA A 102 11.26 -7.28 -5.17
CA ALA A 102 11.58 -5.86 -5.12
C ALA A 102 11.74 -5.22 -6.51
N ARG A 103 12.13 -6.00 -7.54
CA ARG A 103 12.42 -5.47 -8.88
C ARG A 103 11.17 -4.93 -9.58
N LEU A 104 10.09 -5.70 -9.59
CA LEU A 104 8.86 -5.32 -10.29
C LEU A 104 8.30 -3.94 -9.88
N PRO A 105 8.12 -3.62 -8.59
CA PRO A 105 7.65 -2.30 -8.18
C PRO A 105 8.66 -1.18 -8.50
N ILE A 106 9.97 -1.43 -8.45
CA ILE A 106 11.00 -0.44 -8.83
C ILE A 106 10.90 -0.12 -10.33
N ASP A 107 10.74 -1.14 -11.18
CA ASP A 107 10.60 -0.97 -12.62
C ASP A 107 9.30 -0.24 -12.98
N ALA A 108 8.19 -0.62 -12.33
CA ALA A 108 6.90 0.04 -12.50
C ALA A 108 6.95 1.52 -12.07
N MET A 109 7.57 1.81 -10.93
CA MET A 109 7.81 3.18 -10.46
C MET A 109 8.66 3.95 -11.48
N GLY A 110 9.69 3.32 -12.03
CA GLY A 110 10.54 3.88 -13.09
C GLY A 110 9.75 4.31 -14.31
N ILE A 111 8.92 3.41 -14.86
CA ILE A 111 8.07 3.69 -16.02
C ILE A 111 7.14 4.88 -15.73
N LEU A 112 6.46 4.88 -14.59
CA LEU A 112 5.50 5.93 -14.24
C LEU A 112 6.19 7.29 -14.08
N VAL A 113 7.25 7.36 -13.26
CA VAL A 113 7.92 8.63 -12.95
C VAL A 113 8.61 9.19 -14.18
N GLU A 114 9.38 8.38 -14.90
CA GLU A 114 10.18 8.85 -16.04
C GLU A 114 9.33 9.20 -17.26
N GLN A 115 8.23 8.49 -17.50
CA GLN A 115 7.39 8.74 -18.68
C GLN A 115 6.32 9.81 -18.45
N LEU A 116 5.77 9.92 -17.24
CA LEU A 116 4.74 10.91 -16.95
C LEU A 116 5.33 12.30 -16.64
N GLY A 117 6.54 12.37 -16.08
CA GLY A 117 7.24 13.64 -15.88
C GLY A 117 6.40 14.65 -15.09
N ASP A 118 6.30 15.86 -15.62
CA ASP A 118 5.55 16.99 -15.03
C ASP A 118 4.03 16.76 -14.91
N GLN A 119 3.47 15.68 -15.47
CA GLN A 119 2.07 15.32 -15.22
C GLN A 119 1.85 14.79 -13.80
N LEU A 120 2.90 14.31 -13.14
CA LEU A 120 2.85 13.90 -11.75
C LEU A 120 3.12 15.10 -10.83
N PRO A 121 2.28 15.32 -9.81
CA PRO A 121 2.62 16.27 -8.76
C PRO A 121 3.92 15.83 -8.08
N GLU A 122 4.74 16.81 -7.71
CA GLU A 122 6.02 16.58 -7.03
C GLU A 122 6.97 15.62 -7.77
N HIS A 123 6.93 15.61 -9.10
CA HIS A 123 7.78 14.75 -9.95
C HIS A 123 9.25 14.70 -9.52
N GLN A 124 9.84 15.84 -9.13
CA GLN A 124 11.23 15.90 -8.67
C GLN A 124 11.47 15.08 -7.39
N THR A 125 10.52 15.10 -6.45
CA THR A 125 10.55 14.31 -5.23
C THR A 125 10.43 12.82 -5.56
N LEU A 126 9.48 12.46 -6.43
CA LEU A 126 9.29 11.07 -6.86
C LEU A 126 10.52 10.52 -7.62
N SER A 127 11.15 11.34 -8.46
CA SER A 127 12.39 11.01 -9.16
C SER A 127 13.55 10.78 -8.19
N ALA A 128 13.68 11.62 -7.16
CA ALA A 128 14.68 11.43 -6.11
C ALA A 128 14.44 10.12 -5.31
N ALA A 129 13.18 9.83 -4.97
CA ALA A 129 12.81 8.58 -4.28
C ALA A 129 13.11 7.34 -5.13
N LEU A 130 12.81 7.39 -6.44
CA LEU A 130 13.15 6.34 -7.40
C LEU A 130 14.67 6.10 -7.46
N HIS A 131 15.47 7.16 -7.46
CA HIS A 131 16.93 7.04 -7.43
C HIS A 131 17.41 6.36 -6.15
N GLN A 132 16.87 6.77 -4.99
CA GLN A 132 17.22 6.19 -3.70
C GLN A 132 16.89 4.69 -3.61
N ILE A 133 15.70 4.27 -4.05
CA ILE A 133 15.32 2.86 -3.98
C ILE A 133 16.15 1.99 -4.94
N ARG A 134 16.53 2.51 -6.11
CA ARG A 134 17.44 1.84 -7.04
C ARG A 134 18.84 1.66 -6.45
N LEU A 135 19.36 2.67 -5.73
CA LEU A 135 20.63 2.53 -5.02
C LEU A 135 20.55 1.46 -3.93
N ALA A 136 19.50 1.49 -3.11
CA ALA A 136 19.27 0.48 -2.07
C ALA A 136 19.19 -0.95 -2.66
N PHE A 137 18.51 -1.12 -3.79
CA PHE A 137 18.45 -2.40 -4.50
C PHE A 137 19.84 -2.91 -4.90
N VAL A 138 20.67 -2.04 -5.49
CA VAL A 138 22.03 -2.39 -5.92
C VAL A 138 22.94 -2.66 -4.73
N GLU A 139 22.79 -1.91 -3.63
CA GLU A 139 23.54 -2.16 -2.39
C GLU A 139 23.22 -3.55 -1.83
N VAL A 140 21.94 -3.89 -1.69
CA VAL A 140 21.50 -5.22 -1.21
C VAL A 140 21.95 -6.33 -2.16
N GLN A 141 21.84 -6.12 -3.48
CA GLN A 141 22.29 -7.10 -4.47
C GLN A 141 23.80 -7.42 -4.40
N ASN A 142 24.61 -6.46 -3.94
CA ASN A 142 26.05 -6.63 -3.83
C ASN A 142 26.50 -7.00 -2.40
N GLN A 143 25.58 -7.16 -1.45
CA GLN A 143 25.95 -7.68 -0.13
C GLN A 143 26.39 -9.13 -0.29
N PRO A 144 27.59 -9.50 0.21
CA PRO A 144 28.00 -10.89 0.23
C PRO A 144 27.01 -11.67 1.10
N GLU A 145 26.52 -12.80 0.61
CA GLU A 145 25.81 -13.76 1.47
C GLU A 145 26.79 -14.11 2.60
N GLU A 146 26.47 -13.70 3.84
CA GLU A 146 27.22 -14.17 5.00
C GLU A 146 26.94 -15.66 5.13
N ASP A 147 27.83 -16.48 4.56
CA ASP A 147 27.86 -17.93 4.74
C ASP A 147 28.06 -18.25 6.24
N ASP A 148 27.01 -18.79 6.89
CA ASP A 148 27.05 -19.39 8.24
C ASP A 148 27.22 -20.93 8.16
#